data_AF-A0A812R5W1-F1
#
_entry.id   AF-A0A812R5W1-F1
#
_cell.length_a   1.000
_cell.length_b   1.000
_cell.length_c   1.000
_cell.angle_alpha   90.00
_cell.angle_beta   90.00
_cell.angle_gamma   90.00
#
_symmetry.space_group_name_H-M   'P 1'
#
loop_
_entity.id
_entity.type
_entity.pdbx_description
1 polymer ?
#
loop_
_entity_poly.entity_id
_entity_poly.type
_entity_poly.pdbx_seq_one_letter_code
_entity_poly.pdbx_strand_id
1 'polypeptide(L)'
;MVTMQRSALWVLAFFPCCVDAASLRRSKMTFIEEQMSMQMKLMMPERATLNNIEASVLNMAKLRQSKHGEGGSNLTGFLDQIQGLIDKTMKTNIVTRQNQTQLDLDSAWANLSTCPHPNDTDFVDTLAELDKGHTECRTTQDTMWSTYKQTCITEREIFENEKKAICDQYKSINVFPNPTTTCVMAEGTAVPTIGNYLTAMEEHFTKKHETLKEWKDKCDTALATPFPGDPLCFEKVCTYYDKKIDCDKKQATFEQKSCDLHRTYRCSSYMSCYDQRKDVYGNVVSLAKESEVAAKAEWRAVKRIECLINALRVAESELEGAIDACKAKRHTTEAVELTYRGDPPAARSCQEVYLQPGSAVFSSTWYTGMPVDAPAASCASSCCMAEAFNPTYPSTVTCPYVPASAVTTTTTTTTTTKQAAPAFMANSPSPFLGSGMTFGAGMFSR
;
A
#
# COMPACT_ATOMS: atom_id res chain seq x y z
N MET A 1 -11.13 10.91 -69.86
CA MET A 1 -12.09 9.85 -70.23
C MET A 1 -11.93 8.69 -69.25
N VAL A 2 -13.04 8.12 -68.75
CA VAL A 2 -13.19 6.79 -68.10
C VAL A 2 -12.22 6.48 -66.93
N THR A 3 -12.55 6.53 -65.62
CA THR A 3 -13.64 5.97 -64.78
C THR A 3 -13.75 4.45 -64.66
N MET A 4 -13.23 3.89 -63.55
CA MET A 4 -13.80 2.79 -62.74
C MET A 4 -12.92 2.70 -61.48
N GLN A 5 -13.35 3.02 -60.25
CA GLN A 5 -14.50 2.57 -59.46
C GLN A 5 -14.42 1.09 -59.04
N ARG A 6 -13.96 0.85 -57.81
CA ARG A 6 -14.42 -0.28 -56.98
C ARG A 6 -14.34 0.07 -55.49
N SER A 7 -15.49 -0.05 -54.83
CA SER A 7 -15.70 0.25 -53.41
C SER A 7 -15.32 -0.94 -52.53
N ALA A 8 -14.82 -0.69 -51.33
CA ALA A 8 -14.88 -1.64 -50.22
C ALA A 8 -15.07 -0.85 -48.92
N LEU A 9 -16.18 -1.09 -48.22
CA LEU A 9 -16.45 -0.48 -46.92
C LEU A 9 -15.46 -1.05 -45.89
N TRP A 10 -14.89 -0.19 -45.06
CA TRP A 10 -14.45 -0.58 -43.72
C TRP A 10 -15.29 0.17 -42.69
N VAL A 11 -15.90 -0.60 -41.80
CA VAL A 11 -16.91 -0.14 -40.85
C VAL A 11 -16.23 0.63 -39.71
N LEU A 12 -16.84 1.75 -39.32
CA LEU A 12 -16.47 2.52 -38.14
C LEU A 12 -16.67 1.68 -36.87
N ALA A 13 -15.58 1.11 -36.35
CA ALA A 13 -15.54 0.53 -35.01
C ALA A 13 -15.14 1.61 -33.98
N PHE A 14 -15.98 2.64 -33.83
CA PHE A 14 -15.95 3.48 -32.64
C PHE A 14 -16.44 2.62 -31.46
N PHE A 15 -15.50 2.11 -30.65
CA PHE A 15 -15.80 1.57 -29.33
C PHE A 15 -15.80 2.72 -28.31
N PRO A 16 -16.96 3.14 -27.77
CA PRO A 16 -16.98 4.03 -26.63
C PRO A 16 -16.60 3.21 -25.38
N CYS A 17 -15.37 3.37 -24.90
CA CYS A 17 -15.00 2.99 -23.53
C CYS A 17 -15.61 3.98 -22.51
N CYS A 18 -16.94 4.04 -22.50
CA CYS A 18 -17.76 4.70 -21.49
C CYS A 18 -18.84 3.70 -21.06
N VAL A 19 -18.42 2.61 -20.40
CA VAL A 19 -19.35 1.87 -19.54
C VAL A 19 -19.65 2.79 -18.38
N ASP A 20 -20.80 3.46 -18.44
CA ASP A 20 -21.26 4.37 -17.40
C ASP A 20 -21.12 3.72 -16.04
N ALA A 21 -20.48 4.42 -15.09
CA ALA A 21 -20.43 3.95 -13.70
C ALA A 21 -21.85 3.78 -13.11
N ALA A 22 -22.84 4.50 -13.65
CA ALA A 22 -24.25 4.32 -13.34
C ALA A 22 -24.83 2.96 -13.82
N SER A 23 -24.36 2.42 -14.95
CA SER A 23 -24.79 1.12 -15.48
C SER A 23 -24.26 -0.03 -14.60
N LEU A 24 -22.96 0.00 -14.28
CA LEU A 24 -22.33 -0.96 -13.36
C LEU A 24 -22.86 -0.89 -11.92
N ARG A 25 -23.24 0.31 -11.43
CA ARG A 25 -23.95 0.49 -10.16
C ARG A 25 -25.32 -0.17 -10.17
N ARG A 26 -26.10 0.03 -11.25
CA ARG A 26 -27.45 -0.54 -11.39
C ARG A 26 -27.41 -2.08 -11.32
N SER A 27 -26.47 -2.73 -11.99
CA SER A 27 -26.36 -4.20 -12.00
C SER A 27 -25.97 -4.86 -10.67
N LYS A 28 -25.25 -4.16 -9.77
CA LYS A 28 -24.92 -4.72 -8.44
C LYS A 28 -26.04 -4.51 -7.43
N MET A 29 -26.73 -3.38 -7.51
CA MET A 29 -27.86 -3.06 -6.64
C MET A 29 -29.05 -4.01 -6.93
N THR A 30 -29.31 -4.29 -8.21
CA THR A 30 -30.31 -5.30 -8.60
C THR A 30 -30.00 -6.69 -8.07
N PHE A 31 -28.73 -7.10 -7.91
CA PHE A 31 -28.43 -8.45 -7.40
C PHE A 31 -28.83 -8.63 -5.93
N ILE A 32 -28.61 -7.62 -5.08
CA ILE A 32 -29.03 -7.68 -3.67
C ILE A 32 -30.56 -7.57 -3.58
N GLU A 33 -31.17 -6.66 -4.34
CA GLU A 33 -32.63 -6.51 -4.42
C GLU A 33 -33.31 -7.78 -4.93
N GLU A 34 -32.75 -8.42 -5.95
CA GLU A 34 -33.23 -9.68 -6.53
C GLU A 34 -33.02 -10.85 -5.58
N GLN A 35 -31.90 -10.92 -4.85
CA GLN A 35 -31.70 -11.95 -3.84
C GLN A 35 -32.69 -11.80 -2.67
N MET A 36 -32.86 -10.59 -2.12
CA MET A 36 -33.83 -10.32 -1.04
C MET A 36 -35.28 -10.55 -1.50
N SER A 37 -35.64 -10.09 -2.71
CA SER A 37 -36.95 -10.32 -3.33
C SER A 37 -37.23 -11.81 -3.56
N MET A 38 -36.24 -12.56 -4.04
CA MET A 38 -36.33 -14.00 -4.27
C MET A 38 -36.43 -14.78 -2.96
N GLN A 39 -35.65 -14.40 -1.94
CA GLN A 39 -35.69 -15.02 -0.61
C GLN A 39 -37.03 -14.74 0.10
N MET A 40 -37.57 -13.52 0.01
CA MET A 40 -38.92 -13.20 0.49
C MET A 40 -39.99 -14.02 -0.24
N LYS A 41 -39.94 -14.12 -1.59
CA LYS A 41 -40.90 -14.90 -2.38
C LYS A 41 -40.84 -16.41 -2.07
N LEU A 42 -39.64 -16.97 -1.88
CA LEU A 42 -39.44 -18.38 -1.52
C LEU A 42 -39.93 -18.71 -0.09
N MET A 43 -40.03 -17.72 0.80
CA MET A 43 -40.43 -17.92 2.20
C MET A 43 -41.89 -17.56 2.50
N MET A 44 -42.70 -17.18 1.52
CA MET A 44 -44.15 -17.02 1.69
C MET A 44 -44.86 -18.39 1.58
N PRO A 45 -45.46 -18.95 2.64
CA PRO A 45 -46.40 -20.06 2.49
C PRO A 45 -47.58 -19.58 1.65
N GLU A 46 -47.82 -20.25 0.53
CA GLU A 46 -48.85 -19.84 -0.41
C GLU A 46 -50.21 -19.71 0.30
N ARG A 47 -50.87 -18.56 0.17
CA ARG A 47 -52.15 -18.25 0.84
C ARG A 47 -53.23 -19.29 0.52
N ALA A 48 -53.13 -19.96 -0.64
CA ALA A 48 -53.93 -21.11 -1.02
C ALA A 48 -53.80 -22.29 -0.02
N THR A 49 -52.60 -22.62 0.43
CA THR A 49 -52.33 -23.69 1.41
C THR A 49 -53.03 -23.43 2.74
N LEU A 50 -52.98 -22.19 3.25
CA LEU A 50 -53.68 -21.78 4.46
C LEU A 50 -55.19 -21.93 4.32
N ASN A 51 -55.76 -21.45 3.21
CA ASN A 51 -57.20 -21.59 2.92
C ASN A 51 -57.63 -23.07 2.83
N ASN A 52 -56.79 -23.93 2.23
CA ASN A 52 -57.06 -25.37 2.10
C ASN A 52 -57.04 -26.09 3.46
N ILE A 53 -56.12 -25.71 4.36
CA ILE A 53 -56.09 -26.24 5.73
C ILE A 53 -57.34 -25.78 6.49
N GLU A 54 -57.73 -24.50 6.41
CA GLU A 54 -58.95 -23.99 7.04
C GLU A 54 -60.21 -24.72 6.55
N ALA A 55 -60.36 -24.90 5.23
CA ALA A 55 -61.47 -25.65 4.63
C ALA A 55 -61.50 -27.11 5.10
N SER A 56 -60.33 -27.75 5.25
CA SER A 56 -60.21 -29.12 5.76
C SER A 56 -60.68 -29.23 7.22
N VAL A 57 -60.28 -28.28 8.08
CA VAL A 57 -60.71 -28.20 9.47
C VAL A 57 -62.23 -27.96 9.59
N LEU A 58 -62.79 -27.09 8.76
CA LEU A 58 -64.24 -26.85 8.71
C LEU A 58 -65.04 -28.07 8.20
N ASN A 59 -64.48 -28.87 7.28
CA ASN A 59 -65.12 -30.10 6.85
C ASN A 59 -65.09 -31.19 7.94
N MET A 60 -64.03 -31.26 8.76
CA MET A 60 -64.02 -32.12 9.94
C MET A 60 -65.09 -31.75 10.97
N ALA A 61 -65.38 -30.45 11.16
CA ALA A 61 -66.46 -30.00 12.03
C ALA A 61 -67.83 -30.54 11.58
N LYS A 62 -68.13 -30.43 10.28
CA LYS A 62 -69.38 -30.96 9.69
C LYS A 62 -69.48 -32.48 9.84
N LEU A 63 -68.37 -33.20 9.63
CA LEU A 63 -68.34 -34.65 9.80
C LEU A 63 -68.62 -35.05 11.25
N ARG A 64 -68.09 -34.31 12.23
CA ARG A 64 -68.35 -34.53 13.66
C ARG A 64 -69.84 -34.35 13.99
N GLN A 65 -70.48 -33.29 13.50
CA GLN A 65 -71.92 -33.03 13.65
C GLN A 65 -72.82 -34.10 13.00
N SER A 66 -72.29 -34.88 12.03
CA SER A 66 -73.05 -35.90 11.30
C SER A 66 -72.97 -37.32 11.87
N LYS A 67 -72.10 -37.56 12.86
CA LYS A 67 -71.85 -38.89 13.44
C LYS A 67 -71.83 -38.85 14.97
N HIS A 68 -73.01 -39.03 15.57
CA HIS A 68 -73.11 -39.36 17.00
C HIS A 68 -72.39 -40.69 17.31
N GLY A 69 -71.48 -40.70 18.28
CA GLY A 69 -71.10 -41.92 19.01
C GLY A 69 -69.60 -42.29 19.04
N GLU A 70 -69.04 -42.81 17.94
CA GLU A 70 -67.94 -43.81 18.04
C GLU A 70 -66.56 -43.39 17.47
N GLY A 71 -66.31 -42.11 17.17
CA GLY A 71 -65.06 -41.67 16.51
C GLY A 71 -63.98 -40.99 17.37
N GLY A 72 -64.21 -40.81 18.68
CA GLY A 72 -63.59 -39.73 19.46
C GLY A 72 -62.07 -39.74 19.62
N SER A 73 -61.43 -40.89 19.84
CA SER A 73 -60.00 -40.96 20.21
C SER A 73 -59.05 -40.64 19.05
N ASN A 74 -59.38 -41.10 17.84
CA ASN A 74 -58.55 -40.93 16.66
C ASN A 74 -58.55 -39.46 16.15
N LEU A 75 -59.66 -38.74 16.36
CA LEU A 75 -59.77 -37.32 16.05
C LEU A 75 -58.81 -36.47 16.91
N THR A 76 -58.77 -36.70 18.23
CA THR A 76 -57.91 -35.92 19.14
C THR A 76 -56.43 -36.03 18.76
N GLY A 77 -55.94 -37.23 18.49
CA GLY A 77 -54.55 -37.44 18.06
C GLY A 77 -54.20 -36.75 16.75
N PHE A 78 -55.13 -36.68 15.80
CA PHE A 78 -54.95 -35.92 14.55
C PHE A 78 -54.95 -34.40 14.79
N LEU A 79 -55.83 -33.90 15.66
CA LEU A 79 -55.84 -32.49 16.06
C LEU A 79 -54.57 -32.08 16.79
N ASP A 80 -53.96 -32.98 17.58
CA ASP A 80 -52.65 -32.76 18.22
C ASP A 80 -51.52 -32.67 17.19
N GLN A 81 -51.54 -33.49 16.14
CA GLN A 81 -50.57 -33.41 15.04
C GLN A 81 -50.67 -32.10 14.26
N ILE A 82 -51.88 -31.65 13.90
CA ILE A 82 -52.06 -30.37 13.19
C ILE A 82 -51.68 -29.19 14.10
N GLN A 83 -52.10 -29.21 15.38
CA GLN A 83 -51.70 -28.17 16.34
C GLN A 83 -50.17 -28.10 16.46
N GLY A 84 -49.49 -29.25 16.54
CA GLY A 84 -48.03 -29.34 16.54
C GLY A 84 -47.37 -28.74 15.28
N LEU A 85 -47.94 -28.98 14.09
CA LEU A 85 -47.47 -28.38 12.84
C LEU A 85 -47.67 -26.86 12.80
N ILE A 86 -48.82 -26.38 13.27
CA ILE A 86 -49.13 -24.95 13.38
C ILE A 86 -48.15 -24.25 14.31
N ASP A 87 -47.94 -24.80 15.51
CA ASP A 87 -47.13 -24.18 16.55
C ASP A 87 -45.64 -24.24 16.24
N LYS A 88 -45.14 -25.41 15.85
CA LYS A 88 -43.70 -25.62 15.67
C LYS A 88 -43.19 -25.19 14.30
N THR A 89 -44.02 -25.23 13.26
CA THR A 89 -43.60 -24.92 11.89
C THR A 89 -44.24 -23.64 11.38
N MET A 90 -45.57 -23.55 11.32
CA MET A 90 -46.21 -22.43 10.61
C MET A 90 -45.98 -21.09 11.31
N LYS A 91 -46.26 -20.99 12.61
CA LYS A 91 -46.00 -19.78 13.41
C LYS A 91 -44.52 -19.43 13.44
N THR A 92 -43.66 -20.41 13.72
CA THR A 92 -42.20 -20.26 13.75
C THR A 92 -41.67 -19.67 12.45
N ASN A 93 -42.07 -20.22 11.30
CA ASN A 93 -41.57 -19.75 10.00
C ASN A 93 -41.98 -18.30 9.71
N ILE A 94 -43.21 -17.90 10.04
CA ILE A 94 -43.68 -16.51 9.86
C ILE A 94 -42.87 -15.55 10.74
N VAL A 95 -42.67 -15.90 12.02
CA VAL A 95 -41.90 -15.08 12.98
C VAL A 95 -40.42 -15.02 12.59
N THR A 96 -39.80 -16.14 12.22
CA THR A 96 -38.41 -16.18 11.74
C THR A 96 -38.21 -15.29 10.51
N ARG A 97 -39.13 -15.33 9.54
CA ARG A 97 -39.09 -14.47 8.35
C ARG A 97 -39.22 -12.98 8.69
N GLN A 98 -40.08 -12.63 9.65
CA GLN A 98 -40.22 -11.24 10.10
C GLN A 98 -39.03 -10.76 10.93
N ASN A 99 -38.45 -11.62 11.78
CA ASN A 99 -37.20 -11.31 12.49
C ASN A 99 -36.05 -11.05 11.51
N GLN A 100 -35.96 -11.81 10.40
CA GLN A 100 -34.98 -11.52 9.35
C GLN A 100 -35.28 -10.17 8.67
N THR A 101 -36.54 -9.88 8.34
CA THR A 101 -36.93 -8.60 7.75
C THR A 101 -36.59 -7.41 8.68
N GLN A 102 -36.71 -7.59 10.00
CA GLN A 102 -36.28 -6.60 10.99
C GLN A 102 -34.75 -6.44 11.04
N LEU A 103 -33.99 -7.53 10.98
CA LEU A 103 -32.52 -7.48 10.89
C LEU A 103 -32.06 -6.76 9.61
N ASP A 104 -32.74 -6.97 8.49
CA ASP A 104 -32.43 -6.32 7.22
C ASP A 104 -32.70 -4.80 7.30
N LEU A 105 -33.83 -4.39 7.90
CA LEU A 105 -34.15 -2.98 8.20
C LEU A 105 -33.09 -2.31 9.08
N ASP A 106 -32.73 -2.95 10.20
CA ASP A 106 -31.76 -2.41 11.16
C ASP A 106 -30.34 -2.36 10.57
N SER A 107 -29.97 -3.35 9.76
CA SER A 107 -28.69 -3.37 9.03
C SER A 107 -28.63 -2.28 7.95
N ALA A 108 -29.70 -2.10 7.17
CA ALA A 108 -29.78 -1.03 6.17
C ALA A 108 -29.70 0.35 6.82
N TRP A 109 -30.36 0.56 7.96
CA TRP A 109 -30.28 1.79 8.74
C TRP A 109 -28.89 2.06 9.30
N ALA A 110 -28.27 1.07 9.96
CA ALA A 110 -26.93 1.19 10.52
C ALA A 110 -25.88 1.50 9.44
N ASN A 111 -26.06 0.99 8.23
CA ASN A 111 -25.19 1.27 7.10
C ASN A 111 -25.27 2.72 6.57
N LEU A 112 -26.26 3.54 6.93
CA LEU A 112 -26.31 4.94 6.49
C LEU A 112 -25.13 5.79 6.98
N SER A 113 -24.50 5.41 8.11
CA SER A 113 -23.39 6.16 8.72
C SER A 113 -22.00 5.66 8.33
N THR A 114 -21.84 4.44 7.82
CA THR A 114 -20.52 3.80 7.60
C THR A 114 -19.86 4.18 6.26
N CYS A 115 -20.14 5.37 5.74
CA CYS A 115 -19.54 5.90 4.51
C CYS A 115 -18.30 6.75 4.87
N PRO A 116 -17.12 6.49 4.26
CA PRO A 116 -15.92 7.28 4.52
C PRO A 116 -16.17 8.77 4.28
N HIS A 117 -15.87 9.60 5.27
CA HIS A 117 -16.15 11.03 5.25
C HIS A 117 -14.84 11.82 5.49
N PRO A 118 -14.59 12.96 4.82
CA PRO A 118 -13.26 13.59 4.86
C PRO A 118 -12.81 14.11 6.22
N ASN A 119 -13.75 14.36 7.13
CA ASN A 119 -13.47 14.74 8.52
C ASN A 119 -13.15 13.53 9.44
N ASP A 120 -13.14 12.30 8.92
CA ASP A 120 -12.78 11.11 9.71
C ASP A 120 -11.24 11.07 9.84
N THR A 121 -10.71 11.09 11.06
CA THR A 121 -9.29 11.38 11.33
C THR A 121 -8.36 10.17 11.31
N ASP A 122 -8.89 8.95 11.17
CA ASP A 122 -8.18 7.67 11.36
C ASP A 122 -6.95 7.48 10.45
N PHE A 123 -6.85 8.25 9.37
CA PHE A 123 -5.72 8.22 8.44
C PHE A 123 -4.57 9.16 8.80
N VAL A 124 -4.77 10.14 9.69
CA VAL A 124 -3.82 11.22 9.98
C VAL A 124 -2.52 10.65 10.56
N ASP A 125 -2.63 9.78 11.58
CA ASP A 125 -1.46 9.14 12.22
C ASP A 125 -0.68 8.27 11.23
N THR A 126 -1.36 7.62 10.29
CA THR A 126 -0.73 6.80 9.24
C THR A 126 0.07 7.67 8.26
N LEU A 127 -0.43 8.86 7.90
CA LEU A 127 0.32 9.79 7.05
C LEU A 127 1.48 10.44 7.81
N ALA A 128 1.29 10.81 9.08
CA ALA A 128 2.32 11.42 9.91
C ALA A 128 3.54 10.51 10.10
N GLU A 129 3.35 9.21 10.36
CA GLU A 129 4.48 8.28 10.51
C GLU A 129 5.21 8.01 9.17
N LEU A 130 4.48 7.96 8.05
CA LEU A 130 5.09 7.82 6.72
C LEU A 130 5.89 9.07 6.31
N ASP A 131 5.37 10.26 6.58
CA ASP A 131 6.06 11.54 6.36
C ASP A 131 7.30 11.66 7.23
N LYS A 132 7.18 11.38 8.53
CA LYS A 132 8.32 11.32 9.46
C LYS A 132 9.42 10.38 8.97
N GLY A 133 9.07 9.16 8.56
CA GLY A 133 10.03 8.20 8.01
C GLY A 133 10.72 8.68 6.72
N HIS A 134 10.07 9.53 5.92
CA HIS A 134 10.65 10.18 4.74
C HIS A 134 11.55 11.38 5.11
N THR A 135 11.09 12.27 5.99
CA THR A 135 11.82 13.49 6.39
C THR A 135 13.08 13.17 7.21
N GLU A 136 13.03 12.19 8.12
CA GLU A 136 14.23 11.66 8.81
C GLU A 136 15.24 11.04 7.82
N CYS A 137 14.74 10.34 6.80
CA CYS A 137 15.58 9.78 5.75
C CYS A 137 16.31 10.88 4.97
N ARG A 138 15.61 11.96 4.62
CA ARG A 138 16.16 13.11 3.89
C ARG A 138 17.19 13.89 4.70
N THR A 139 16.95 14.05 6.00
CA THR A 139 17.93 14.62 6.94
C THR A 139 19.22 13.80 6.98
N THR A 140 19.10 12.46 6.93
CA THR A 140 20.25 11.55 6.84
C THR A 140 20.97 11.68 5.50
N GLN A 141 20.22 11.76 4.38
CA GLN A 141 20.77 11.95 3.04
C GLN A 141 21.56 13.26 2.93
N ASP A 142 21.04 14.36 3.48
CA ASP A 142 21.71 15.68 3.52
C ASP A 142 23.02 15.62 4.31
N THR A 143 23.00 14.98 5.48
CA THR A 143 24.20 14.77 6.30
C THR A 143 25.29 13.96 5.57
N MET A 144 24.88 12.90 4.85
CA MET A 144 25.79 12.10 4.01
C MET A 144 26.40 12.92 2.87
N TRP A 145 25.57 13.74 2.20
CA TRP A 145 26.04 14.61 1.12
C TRP A 145 26.99 15.71 1.62
N SER A 146 26.66 16.36 2.73
CA SER A 146 27.52 17.37 3.37
C SER A 146 28.87 16.77 3.80
N THR A 147 28.86 15.53 4.33
CA THR A 147 30.09 14.78 4.62
C THR A 147 30.89 14.48 3.35
N TYR A 148 30.23 14.06 2.27
CA TYR A 148 30.88 13.83 0.98
C TYR A 148 31.48 15.12 0.39
N LYS A 149 30.76 16.24 0.39
CA LYS A 149 31.28 17.55 -0.05
C LYS A 149 32.57 17.89 0.70
N GLN A 150 32.56 17.80 2.02
CA GLN A 150 33.70 18.16 2.85
C GLN A 150 34.91 17.23 2.66
N THR A 151 34.71 15.91 2.72
CA THR A 151 35.83 14.93 2.64
C THR A 151 36.33 14.69 1.20
N CYS A 152 35.50 14.88 0.18
CA CYS A 152 35.81 14.39 -1.17
C CYS A 152 35.90 15.44 -2.26
N ILE A 153 35.20 16.56 -2.10
CA ILE A 153 35.31 17.69 -3.02
C ILE A 153 36.39 18.64 -2.49
N THR A 154 36.28 19.07 -1.23
CA THR A 154 37.25 20.03 -0.65
C THR A 154 38.65 19.45 -0.48
N GLU A 155 38.82 18.24 0.06
CA GLU A 155 40.16 17.64 0.22
C GLU A 155 40.84 17.36 -1.13
N ARG A 156 40.07 16.99 -2.17
CA ARG A 156 40.60 16.82 -3.53
C ARG A 156 41.05 18.14 -4.14
N GLU A 157 40.28 19.22 -3.94
CA GLU A 157 40.67 20.56 -4.39
C GLU A 157 41.96 21.01 -3.71
N ILE A 158 42.13 20.77 -2.40
CA ILE A 158 43.38 21.03 -1.68
C ILE A 158 44.53 20.22 -2.29
N PHE A 159 44.36 18.91 -2.48
CA PHE A 159 45.39 18.02 -3.03
C PHE A 159 45.84 18.42 -4.44
N GLU A 160 44.91 18.77 -5.34
CA GLU A 160 45.27 19.23 -6.69
C GLU A 160 45.91 20.62 -6.68
N ASN A 161 45.55 21.50 -5.72
CA ASN A 161 46.23 22.77 -5.52
C ASN A 161 47.67 22.60 -4.98
N GLU A 162 47.92 21.64 -4.10
CA GLU A 162 49.27 21.29 -3.62
C GLU A 162 50.14 20.77 -4.78
N LYS A 163 49.61 19.82 -5.59
CA LYS A 163 50.27 19.34 -6.82
C LYS A 163 50.60 20.48 -7.78
N LYS A 164 49.65 21.39 -7.99
CA LYS A 164 49.84 22.58 -8.82
C LYS A 164 50.94 23.50 -8.26
N ALA A 165 50.99 23.74 -6.95
CA ALA A 165 52.00 24.59 -6.32
C ALA A 165 53.42 24.02 -6.50
N ILE A 166 53.61 22.70 -6.33
CA ILE A 166 54.90 22.02 -6.57
C ILE A 166 55.35 22.23 -8.03
N CYS A 167 54.44 22.04 -8.98
CA CYS A 167 54.75 22.21 -10.40
C CYS A 167 54.92 23.66 -10.84
N ASP A 168 54.25 24.62 -10.20
CA ASP A 168 54.49 26.05 -10.46
C ASP A 168 55.84 26.52 -9.90
N GLN A 169 56.32 25.92 -8.80
CA GLN A 169 57.69 26.13 -8.31
C GLN A 169 58.74 25.55 -9.27
N TYR A 170 58.50 24.40 -9.89
CA TYR A 170 59.36 23.91 -10.98
C TYR A 170 59.37 24.89 -12.16
N LYS A 171 58.21 25.38 -12.61
CA LYS A 171 58.13 26.37 -13.71
C LYS A 171 58.85 27.68 -13.39
N SER A 172 58.82 28.15 -12.13
CA SER A 172 59.45 29.41 -11.74
C SER A 172 60.98 29.36 -11.81
N ILE A 173 61.58 28.19 -11.61
CA ILE A 173 63.04 27.99 -11.73
C ILE A 173 63.47 27.44 -13.09
N ASN A 174 62.56 26.84 -13.86
CA ASN A 174 62.79 26.36 -15.23
C ASN A 174 62.75 27.50 -16.25
N VAL A 175 63.58 28.52 -16.02
CA VAL A 175 63.70 29.72 -16.84
C VAL A 175 65.15 29.91 -17.26
N PHE A 176 65.38 30.33 -18.51
CA PHE A 176 66.73 30.60 -18.97
C PHE A 176 67.34 31.77 -18.18
N PRO A 177 68.51 31.57 -17.51
CA PRO A 177 69.15 32.64 -16.79
C PRO A 177 69.67 33.71 -17.76
N ASN A 178 69.52 34.99 -17.40
CA ASN A 178 70.11 36.07 -18.17
C ASN A 178 71.66 35.98 -18.04
N PRO A 179 72.42 35.81 -19.14
CA PRO A 179 73.87 35.66 -19.08
C PRO A 179 74.56 36.87 -18.44
N THR A 180 74.07 38.09 -18.69
CA THR A 180 74.70 39.33 -18.21
C THR A 180 74.60 39.54 -16.70
N THR A 181 73.69 38.84 -16.02
CA THR A 181 73.53 38.89 -14.56
C THR A 181 73.90 37.58 -13.86
N THR A 182 74.06 36.49 -14.62
CA THR A 182 74.35 35.15 -14.07
C THR A 182 75.82 34.78 -14.24
N CYS A 183 76.48 35.24 -15.30
CA CYS A 183 77.86 34.94 -15.62
C CYS A 183 78.80 36.07 -15.17
N VAL A 184 78.68 36.48 -13.91
CA VAL A 184 79.48 37.55 -13.29
C VAL A 184 80.28 37.00 -12.11
N MET A 185 81.48 37.54 -11.89
CA MET A 185 82.27 37.23 -10.69
C MET A 185 81.67 37.91 -9.47
N ALA A 186 81.75 37.27 -8.30
CA ALA A 186 81.39 37.88 -7.03
C ALA A 186 82.35 39.04 -6.70
N GLU A 187 81.81 40.16 -6.19
CA GLU A 187 82.65 41.28 -5.71
C GLU A 187 83.59 40.82 -4.60
N GLY A 188 84.87 41.20 -4.71
CA GLY A 188 85.89 40.92 -3.70
C GLY A 188 86.74 39.67 -3.90
N THR A 189 86.56 38.88 -4.97
CA THR A 189 87.46 37.75 -5.27
C THR A 189 88.86 38.25 -5.64
N ALA A 190 89.89 37.82 -4.89
CA ALA A 190 91.28 38.19 -5.16
C ALA A 190 91.78 37.64 -6.51
N VAL A 191 92.46 38.51 -7.28
CA VAL A 191 93.06 38.31 -8.62
C VAL A 191 92.37 37.22 -9.46
N PRO A 192 91.34 37.55 -10.26
CA PRO A 192 90.62 36.56 -11.04
C PRO A 192 91.53 35.94 -12.11
N THR A 193 91.94 34.70 -11.88
CA THR A 193 92.40 33.83 -12.98
C THR A 193 91.18 33.36 -13.76
N ILE A 194 91.36 33.07 -15.05
CA ILE A 194 90.31 32.44 -15.87
C ILE A 194 89.86 31.09 -15.27
N GLY A 195 90.76 30.37 -14.59
CA GLY A 195 90.44 29.14 -13.87
C GLY A 195 89.43 29.37 -12.73
N ASN A 196 89.67 30.34 -11.85
CA ASN A 196 88.79 30.63 -10.72
C ASN A 196 87.36 31.03 -11.17
N TYR A 197 87.24 31.78 -12.27
CA TYR A 197 85.93 32.11 -12.86
C TYR A 197 85.23 30.86 -13.41
N LEU A 198 85.94 30.02 -14.17
CA LEU A 198 85.35 28.80 -14.74
C LEU A 198 84.88 27.82 -13.65
N THR A 199 85.66 27.61 -12.59
CA THR A 199 85.26 26.78 -11.45
C THR A 199 84.04 27.34 -10.72
N ALA A 200 83.98 28.65 -10.46
CA ALA A 200 82.80 29.26 -9.82
C ALA A 200 81.53 29.14 -10.68
N MET A 201 81.67 29.22 -12.01
CA MET A 201 80.55 28.98 -12.93
C MET A 201 80.13 27.51 -12.97
N GLU A 202 81.09 26.57 -12.98
CA GLU A 202 80.83 25.13 -12.92
C GLU A 202 80.02 24.76 -11.67
N GLU A 203 80.43 25.21 -10.48
CA GLU A 203 79.71 25.00 -9.23
C GLU A 203 78.29 25.60 -9.27
N HIS A 204 78.16 26.85 -9.75
CA HIS A 204 76.87 27.55 -9.82
C HIS A 204 75.87 26.86 -10.75
N PHE A 205 76.30 26.46 -11.95
CA PHE A 205 75.43 25.78 -12.90
C PHE A 205 75.14 24.33 -12.50
N THR A 206 76.09 23.64 -11.85
CA THR A 206 75.85 22.32 -11.25
C THR A 206 74.72 22.41 -10.21
N LYS A 207 74.83 23.32 -9.24
CA LYS A 207 73.80 23.51 -8.21
C LYS A 207 72.44 23.92 -8.78
N LYS A 208 72.41 24.77 -9.81
CA LYS A 208 71.16 25.11 -10.53
C LYS A 208 70.54 23.90 -11.23
N HIS A 209 71.35 23.07 -11.88
CA HIS A 209 70.89 21.87 -12.55
C HIS A 209 70.34 20.83 -11.56
N GLU A 210 71.01 20.61 -10.43
CA GLU A 210 70.52 19.77 -9.33
C GLU A 210 69.18 20.27 -8.79
N THR A 211 69.06 21.57 -8.52
CA THR A 211 67.81 22.20 -8.06
C THR A 211 66.69 22.03 -9.09
N LEU A 212 66.98 22.26 -10.37
CA LEU A 212 66.01 22.10 -11.47
C LEU A 212 65.53 20.64 -11.57
N LYS A 213 66.45 19.69 -11.46
CA LYS A 213 66.14 18.26 -11.48
C LYS A 213 65.28 17.87 -10.27
N GLU A 214 65.65 18.28 -9.06
CA GLU A 214 64.88 17.97 -7.84
C GLU A 214 63.42 18.45 -7.94
N TRP A 215 63.19 19.68 -8.40
CA TRP A 215 61.84 20.20 -8.57
C TRP A 215 61.09 19.58 -9.75
N LYS A 216 61.80 19.18 -10.81
CA LYS A 216 61.20 18.38 -11.89
C LYS A 216 60.72 17.04 -11.33
N ASP A 217 61.58 16.30 -10.66
CA ASP A 217 61.28 14.97 -10.10
C ASP A 217 60.12 15.06 -9.10
N LYS A 218 60.06 16.12 -8.27
CA LYS A 218 58.92 16.43 -7.39
C LYS A 218 57.62 16.72 -8.17
N CYS A 219 57.66 17.54 -9.22
CA CYS A 219 56.46 17.83 -10.02
C CYS A 219 55.96 16.58 -10.76
N ASP A 220 56.84 15.81 -11.39
CA ASP A 220 56.49 14.55 -12.07
C ASP A 220 55.88 13.55 -11.07
N THR A 221 56.46 13.42 -9.86
CA THR A 221 55.93 12.57 -8.77
C THR A 221 54.56 13.05 -8.29
N ALA A 222 54.40 14.36 -8.07
CA ALA A 222 53.14 14.95 -7.63
C ALA A 222 52.02 14.73 -8.66
N LEU A 223 52.31 14.90 -9.95
CA LEU A 223 51.35 14.63 -11.03
C LEU A 223 50.99 13.15 -11.17
N ALA A 224 51.95 12.25 -10.95
CA ALA A 224 51.75 10.80 -10.98
C ALA A 224 51.01 10.26 -9.74
N THR A 225 50.94 11.02 -8.65
CA THR A 225 50.29 10.58 -7.40
C THR A 225 48.76 10.76 -7.50
N PRO A 226 47.97 9.67 -7.44
CA PRO A 226 46.50 9.75 -7.40
C PRO A 226 46.03 10.28 -6.05
N PHE A 227 44.78 10.76 -5.98
CA PHE A 227 44.22 11.27 -4.73
C PHE A 227 44.00 10.09 -3.75
N PRO A 228 44.65 10.06 -2.56
CA PRO A 228 44.55 8.90 -1.66
C PRO A 228 43.13 8.62 -1.17
N GLY A 229 42.26 9.63 -1.15
CA GLY A 229 40.84 9.50 -0.79
C GLY A 229 39.94 8.92 -1.88
N ASP A 230 40.44 8.64 -3.10
CA ASP A 230 39.61 8.13 -4.22
C ASP A 230 38.70 6.94 -3.83
N PRO A 231 39.19 5.87 -3.16
CA PRO A 231 38.34 4.73 -2.77
C PRO A 231 37.26 5.11 -1.76
N LEU A 232 37.61 5.90 -0.74
CA LEU A 232 36.68 6.39 0.29
C LEU A 232 35.59 7.26 -0.33
N CYS A 233 35.95 8.07 -1.32
CA CYS A 233 35.03 8.97 -1.99
C CYS A 233 34.08 8.25 -2.94
N PHE A 234 34.51 7.15 -3.56
CA PHE A 234 33.64 6.24 -4.28
C PHE A 234 32.63 5.56 -3.34
N GLU A 235 33.08 5.05 -2.18
CA GLU A 235 32.19 4.44 -1.18
C GLU A 235 31.15 5.44 -0.64
N LYS A 236 31.58 6.66 -0.28
CA LYS A 236 30.69 7.71 0.23
C LYS A 236 29.64 8.14 -0.79
N VAL A 237 30.01 8.33 -2.06
CA VAL A 237 29.05 8.76 -3.08
C VAL A 237 28.04 7.65 -3.41
N CYS A 238 28.46 6.38 -3.43
CA CYS A 238 27.54 5.25 -3.59
C CYS A 238 26.57 5.14 -2.41
N THR A 239 27.07 5.21 -1.17
CA THR A 239 26.24 5.20 0.04
C THR A 239 25.20 6.33 0.04
N TYR A 240 25.59 7.53 -0.41
CA TYR A 240 24.67 8.66 -0.60
C TYR A 240 23.57 8.36 -1.63
N TYR A 241 23.91 7.81 -2.81
CA TYR A 241 22.92 7.49 -3.83
C TYR A 241 21.97 6.35 -3.40
N ASP A 242 22.49 5.33 -2.73
CA ASP A 242 21.67 4.26 -2.15
C ASP A 242 20.69 4.82 -1.11
N LYS A 243 21.16 5.75 -0.26
CA LYS A 243 20.29 6.45 0.70
C LYS A 243 19.25 7.33 0.00
N LYS A 244 19.61 8.04 -1.06
CA LYS A 244 18.66 8.81 -1.87
C LYS A 244 17.57 7.90 -2.46
N ILE A 245 17.92 6.72 -2.98
CA ILE A 245 16.95 5.75 -3.53
C ILE A 245 16.01 5.22 -2.42
N ASP A 246 16.52 4.95 -1.21
CA ASP A 246 15.68 4.63 -0.03
C ASP A 246 14.70 5.76 0.29
N CYS A 247 15.16 7.01 0.36
CA CYS A 247 14.30 8.15 0.67
C CYS A 247 13.27 8.44 -0.42
N ASP A 248 13.64 8.32 -1.70
CA ASP A 248 12.71 8.45 -2.83
C ASP A 248 11.61 7.36 -2.78
N LYS A 249 11.95 6.12 -2.39
CA LYS A 249 10.97 5.03 -2.18
C LYS A 249 10.02 5.30 -1.01
N LYS A 250 10.52 5.84 0.11
CA LYS A 250 9.68 6.25 1.25
C LYS A 250 8.72 7.37 0.84
N GLN A 251 9.21 8.36 0.09
CA GLN A 251 8.37 9.42 -0.47
C GLN A 251 7.25 8.84 -1.35
N ALA A 252 7.59 7.95 -2.29
CA ALA A 252 6.59 7.33 -3.17
C ALA A 252 5.53 6.53 -2.41
N THR A 253 5.92 5.87 -1.30
CA THR A 253 4.97 5.14 -0.42
C THR A 253 4.05 6.11 0.33
N PHE A 254 4.60 7.18 0.90
CA PHE A 254 3.85 8.25 1.56
C PHE A 254 2.85 8.92 0.61
N GLU A 255 3.33 9.36 -0.57
CA GLU A 255 2.50 9.99 -1.58
C GLU A 255 1.40 9.03 -2.09
N GLN A 256 1.74 7.77 -2.40
CA GLN A 256 0.72 6.82 -2.88
C GLN A 256 -0.33 6.52 -1.81
N LYS A 257 0.06 6.42 -0.53
CA LYS A 257 -0.93 6.30 0.57
C LYS A 257 -1.83 7.52 0.64
N SER A 258 -1.28 8.73 0.52
CA SER A 258 -2.06 9.97 0.53
C SER A 258 -2.97 10.13 -0.70
N CYS A 259 -2.54 9.63 -1.86
CA CYS A 259 -3.35 9.51 -3.07
C CYS A 259 -4.58 8.59 -2.88
N ASP A 260 -4.40 7.42 -2.28
CA ASP A 260 -5.50 6.49 -2.03
C ASP A 260 -6.49 7.02 -0.99
N LEU A 261 -5.98 7.72 0.03
CA LEU A 261 -6.78 8.47 0.99
C LEU A 261 -7.54 9.61 0.31
N HIS A 262 -6.88 10.42 -0.53
CA HIS A 262 -7.54 11.48 -1.30
C HIS A 262 -8.71 10.95 -2.12
N ARG A 263 -8.58 9.81 -2.80
CA ARG A 263 -9.68 9.20 -3.58
C ARG A 263 -10.84 8.71 -2.71
N THR A 264 -10.50 8.13 -1.55
CA THR A 264 -11.48 7.58 -0.58
C THR A 264 -12.28 8.69 0.08
N TYR A 265 -11.58 9.74 0.53
CA TYR A 265 -12.09 10.83 1.35
C TYR A 265 -12.34 12.12 0.54
N ARG A 266 -13.05 12.00 -0.59
CA ARG A 266 -13.63 13.15 -1.32
C ARG A 266 -15.07 13.36 -0.89
N CYS A 267 -15.57 14.59 -0.94
CA CYS A 267 -16.99 14.84 -0.70
C CYS A 267 -17.88 14.19 -1.77
N SER A 268 -17.41 14.11 -3.01
CA SER A 268 -18.12 13.38 -4.07
C SER A 268 -18.19 11.87 -3.81
N SER A 269 -17.12 11.26 -3.28
CA SER A 269 -17.09 9.86 -2.85
C SER A 269 -18.04 9.60 -1.68
N TYR A 270 -18.01 10.47 -0.65
CA TYR A 270 -18.90 10.41 0.51
C TYR A 270 -20.38 10.51 0.11
N MET A 271 -20.76 11.59 -0.60
CA MET A 271 -22.16 11.82 -1.02
C MET A 271 -22.65 10.67 -1.90
N SER A 272 -21.86 10.24 -2.88
CA SER A 272 -22.20 9.11 -3.74
C SER A 272 -22.36 7.79 -2.96
N CYS A 273 -21.63 7.58 -1.85
CA CYS A 273 -21.80 6.43 -0.97
C CYS A 273 -23.10 6.53 -0.17
N TYR A 274 -23.32 7.70 0.45
CA TYR A 274 -24.49 7.96 1.28
C TYR A 274 -25.80 7.83 0.48
N ASP A 275 -25.87 8.43 -0.72
CA ASP A 275 -27.07 8.38 -1.57
C ASP A 275 -27.41 6.93 -1.98
N GLN A 276 -26.42 6.13 -2.38
CA GLN A 276 -26.63 4.70 -2.69
C GLN A 276 -27.21 3.92 -1.50
N ARG A 277 -26.75 4.20 -0.28
CA ARG A 277 -27.23 3.49 0.92
C ARG A 277 -28.59 4.01 1.38
N LYS A 278 -28.88 5.29 1.14
CA LYS A 278 -30.20 5.88 1.32
C LYS A 278 -31.24 5.22 0.40
N ASP A 279 -30.89 5.01 -0.87
CA ASP A 279 -31.75 4.29 -1.82
C ASP A 279 -31.97 2.82 -1.40
N VAL A 280 -30.91 2.11 -1.00
CA VAL A 280 -31.01 0.73 -0.47
C VAL A 280 -31.93 0.68 0.76
N TYR A 281 -31.78 1.59 1.73
CA TYR A 281 -32.69 1.65 2.88
C TYR A 281 -34.14 1.93 2.46
N GLY A 282 -34.37 2.83 1.49
CA GLY A 282 -35.70 3.08 0.94
C GLY A 282 -36.34 1.83 0.33
N ASN A 283 -35.56 1.05 -0.42
CA ASN A 283 -36.01 -0.19 -1.05
C ASN A 283 -36.28 -1.30 -0.02
N VAL A 284 -35.42 -1.46 0.99
CA VAL A 284 -35.65 -2.38 2.11
C VAL A 284 -36.90 -1.98 2.91
N VAL A 285 -37.13 -0.69 3.18
CA VAL A 285 -38.36 -0.21 3.84
C VAL A 285 -39.61 -0.49 3.00
N SER A 286 -39.54 -0.36 1.67
CA SER A 286 -40.68 -0.68 0.79
C SER A 286 -41.01 -2.18 0.82
N LEU A 287 -40.01 -3.04 0.62
CA LEU A 287 -40.16 -4.49 0.66
C LEU A 287 -40.62 -4.99 2.04
N ALA A 288 -40.09 -4.40 3.12
CA ALA A 288 -40.50 -4.72 4.48
C ALA A 288 -41.99 -4.44 4.73
N LYS A 289 -42.53 -3.33 4.22
CA LYS A 289 -43.97 -3.01 4.31
C LYS A 289 -44.84 -4.04 3.59
N GLU A 290 -44.42 -4.50 2.41
CA GLU A 290 -45.12 -5.57 1.68
C GLU A 290 -45.04 -6.91 2.43
N SER A 291 -43.85 -7.26 2.94
CA SER A 291 -43.60 -8.45 3.78
C SER A 291 -44.50 -8.47 5.02
N GLU A 292 -44.61 -7.33 5.71
CA GLU A 292 -45.40 -7.17 6.92
C GLU A 292 -46.90 -7.35 6.65
N VAL A 293 -47.43 -6.77 5.55
CA VAL A 293 -48.83 -6.97 5.15
C VAL A 293 -49.12 -8.45 4.88
N ALA A 294 -48.22 -9.16 4.19
CA ALA A 294 -48.36 -10.59 3.93
C ALA A 294 -48.30 -11.41 5.24
N ALA A 295 -47.31 -11.18 6.09
CA ALA A 295 -47.16 -11.88 7.37
C ALA A 295 -48.34 -11.62 8.33
N LYS A 296 -48.86 -10.39 8.37
CA LYS A 296 -50.09 -10.03 9.12
C LYS A 296 -51.31 -10.81 8.64
N ALA A 297 -51.41 -11.11 7.34
CA ALA A 297 -52.49 -11.93 6.79
C ALA A 297 -52.29 -13.42 7.11
N GLU A 298 -51.09 -13.96 6.89
CA GLU A 298 -50.74 -15.35 7.20
C GLU A 298 -50.92 -15.66 8.69
N TRP A 299 -50.41 -14.80 9.57
CA TRP A 299 -50.52 -14.96 11.02
C TRP A 299 -51.97 -15.03 11.49
N ARG A 300 -52.84 -14.14 10.99
CA ARG A 300 -54.28 -14.16 11.31
C ARG A 300 -54.96 -15.44 10.84
N ALA A 301 -54.60 -15.95 9.65
CA ALA A 301 -55.11 -17.23 9.15
C ALA A 301 -54.65 -18.40 10.04
N VAL A 302 -53.36 -18.49 10.38
CA VAL A 302 -52.81 -19.52 11.27
C VAL A 302 -53.48 -19.49 12.65
N LYS A 303 -53.65 -18.31 13.25
CA LYS A 303 -54.33 -18.13 14.55
C LYS A 303 -55.83 -18.49 14.47
N ARG A 304 -56.49 -18.31 13.32
CA ARG A 304 -57.88 -18.72 13.09
C ARG A 304 -58.02 -20.24 12.99
N ILE A 305 -57.13 -20.89 12.24
CA ILE A 305 -57.08 -22.36 12.11
C ILE A 305 -56.84 -22.99 13.50
N GLU A 306 -55.89 -22.48 14.28
CA GLU A 306 -55.68 -22.87 15.68
C GLU A 306 -56.95 -22.71 16.53
N CYS A 307 -57.70 -21.61 16.37
CA CYS A 307 -58.96 -21.41 17.07
C CYS A 307 -59.98 -22.51 16.70
N LEU A 308 -60.13 -22.79 15.40
CA LEU A 308 -61.04 -23.84 14.90
C LEU A 308 -60.63 -25.24 15.36
N ILE A 309 -59.34 -25.55 15.44
CA ILE A 309 -58.82 -26.82 15.99
C ILE A 309 -59.17 -26.95 17.48
N ASN A 310 -59.09 -25.87 18.24
CA ASN A 310 -59.50 -25.87 19.65
C ASN A 310 -61.03 -25.96 19.79
N ALA A 311 -61.81 -25.34 18.91
CA ALA A 311 -63.26 -25.52 18.84
C ALA A 311 -63.64 -26.99 18.54
N LEU A 312 -62.88 -27.72 17.73
CA LEU A 312 -63.13 -29.15 17.49
C LEU A 312 -62.95 -30.05 18.74
N ARG A 313 -62.36 -29.53 19.82
CA ARG A 313 -62.13 -30.27 21.08
C ARG A 313 -63.24 -30.10 22.13
N VAL A 314 -64.13 -29.11 21.98
CA VAL A 314 -65.23 -28.85 22.95
C VAL A 314 -66.37 -29.88 22.81
N ALA A 315 -67.36 -29.87 23.71
CA ALA A 315 -68.51 -30.77 23.61
C ALA A 315 -69.32 -30.53 22.31
N GLU A 316 -70.02 -31.56 21.81
CA GLU A 316 -70.80 -31.43 20.56
C GLU A 316 -71.87 -30.33 20.66
N SER A 317 -72.49 -30.17 21.83
CA SER A 317 -73.46 -29.11 22.17
C SER A 317 -72.88 -27.69 22.18
N GLU A 318 -71.56 -27.54 22.25
CA GLU A 318 -70.87 -26.23 22.29
C GLU A 318 -70.15 -25.90 20.97
N LEU A 319 -70.03 -26.88 20.07
CA LEU A 319 -69.18 -26.83 18.88
C LEU A 319 -69.56 -25.70 17.91
N GLU A 320 -70.85 -25.50 17.66
CA GLU A 320 -71.33 -24.46 16.73
C GLU A 320 -71.00 -23.06 17.26
N GLY A 321 -71.31 -22.79 18.53
CA GLY A 321 -70.97 -21.53 19.19
C GLY A 321 -69.45 -21.28 19.27
N ALA A 322 -68.64 -22.32 19.51
CA ALA A 322 -67.18 -22.22 19.52
C ALA A 322 -66.61 -21.90 18.13
N ILE A 323 -67.15 -22.52 17.07
CA ILE A 323 -66.77 -22.23 15.68
C ILE A 323 -67.12 -20.79 15.31
N ASP A 324 -68.31 -20.30 15.65
CA ASP A 324 -68.73 -18.94 15.31
C ASP A 324 -67.96 -17.87 16.11
N ALA A 325 -67.65 -18.14 17.38
CA ALA A 325 -66.72 -17.34 18.16
C ALA A 325 -65.34 -17.25 17.48
N CYS A 326 -64.80 -18.36 16.95
CA CYS A 326 -63.55 -18.36 16.18
C CYS A 326 -63.66 -17.66 14.82
N LYS A 327 -64.81 -17.67 14.15
CA LYS A 327 -65.03 -16.91 12.91
C LYS A 327 -65.04 -15.40 13.16
N ALA A 328 -65.64 -14.96 14.27
CA ALA A 328 -65.77 -13.56 14.66
C ALA A 328 -64.52 -12.97 15.34
N LYS A 329 -63.66 -13.81 15.92
CA LYS A 329 -62.46 -13.37 16.65
C LYS A 329 -61.43 -12.71 15.73
N ARG A 330 -61.09 -11.45 16.03
CA ARG A 330 -59.96 -10.75 15.42
C ARG A 330 -58.67 -11.12 16.17
N HIS A 331 -57.72 -11.74 15.47
CA HIS A 331 -56.42 -12.09 16.03
C HIS A 331 -55.42 -10.92 15.95
N THR A 332 -54.65 -10.71 17.02
CA THR A 332 -53.58 -9.69 17.10
C THR A 332 -52.41 -10.07 16.19
N THR A 333 -51.62 -9.06 15.79
CA THR A 333 -50.49 -9.21 14.88
C THR A 333 -49.15 -8.72 15.43
N GLU A 334 -49.10 -8.36 16.71
CA GLU A 334 -47.91 -7.87 17.42
C GLU A 334 -46.67 -8.76 17.23
N ALA A 335 -46.86 -10.09 17.16
CA ALA A 335 -45.76 -11.06 16.94
C ALA A 335 -45.12 -11.02 15.53
N VAL A 336 -45.69 -10.26 14.60
CA VAL A 336 -45.26 -10.14 13.19
C VAL A 336 -45.27 -8.67 12.73
N GLU A 337 -45.20 -7.73 13.67
CA GLU A 337 -45.16 -6.29 13.43
C GLU A 337 -43.71 -5.78 13.41
N LEU A 338 -43.39 -4.92 12.43
CA LEU A 338 -42.04 -4.40 12.20
C LEU A 338 -41.85 -3.01 12.79
N THR A 339 -40.64 -2.75 13.27
CA THR A 339 -40.21 -1.44 13.79
C THR A 339 -39.40 -0.71 12.72
N TYR A 340 -39.95 0.41 12.23
CA TYR A 340 -39.31 1.29 11.25
C TYR A 340 -38.59 2.44 11.93
N ARG A 341 -37.44 2.86 11.39
CA ARG A 341 -36.60 3.95 11.94
C ARG A 341 -37.00 5.35 11.47
N GLY A 342 -37.98 5.46 10.57
CA GLY A 342 -38.42 6.72 9.97
C GLY A 342 -37.59 7.09 8.73
N ASP A 343 -37.56 8.38 8.42
CA ASP A 343 -36.80 8.93 7.29
C ASP A 343 -35.28 8.92 7.57
N PRO A 344 -34.43 8.67 6.55
CA PRO A 344 -32.98 8.75 6.69
C PRO A 344 -32.50 10.12 7.24
N PRO A 345 -31.57 10.14 8.21
CA PRO A 345 -31.01 11.40 8.71
C PRO A 345 -30.23 12.11 7.58
N ALA A 346 -30.26 13.44 7.54
CA ALA A 346 -29.57 14.19 6.50
C ALA A 346 -28.06 13.87 6.43
N ALA A 347 -27.48 13.94 5.22
CA ALA A 347 -26.05 13.77 5.02
C ALA A 347 -25.23 14.76 5.86
N ARG A 348 -24.07 14.31 6.35
CA ARG A 348 -23.12 15.15 7.10
C ARG A 348 -22.61 16.28 6.18
N SER A 349 -22.42 17.48 6.73
CA SER A 349 -21.77 18.57 6.01
C SER A 349 -20.32 18.20 5.71
N CYS A 350 -19.93 18.26 4.45
CA CYS A 350 -18.64 17.80 3.98
C CYS A 350 -17.76 18.97 3.50
N GLN A 351 -16.48 18.95 3.89
CA GLN A 351 -15.45 19.86 3.40
C GLN A 351 -14.33 19.02 2.76
N GLU A 352 -13.86 19.43 1.58
CA GLU A 352 -12.79 18.70 0.88
C GLU A 352 -11.46 18.83 1.63
N VAL A 353 -10.76 17.70 1.79
CA VAL A 353 -9.41 17.64 2.38
C VAL A 353 -8.38 17.39 1.26
N TYR A 354 -7.47 18.35 1.10
CA TYR A 354 -6.49 18.36 0.00
C TYR A 354 -5.28 17.48 0.29
N LEU A 355 -5.50 16.16 0.30
CA LEU A 355 -4.46 15.13 0.42
C LEU A 355 -3.73 14.82 -0.90
N GLN A 356 -4.12 15.43 -2.02
CA GLN A 356 -3.59 15.08 -3.34
C GLN A 356 -2.10 15.43 -3.48
N PRO A 357 -1.19 14.44 -3.64
CA PRO A 357 0.22 14.70 -3.87
C PRO A 357 0.46 15.50 -5.15
N GLY A 358 1.60 16.20 -5.23
CA GLY A 358 1.95 17.05 -6.37
C GLY A 358 1.11 18.33 -6.51
N SER A 359 0.10 18.54 -5.66
CA SER A 359 -0.57 19.84 -5.53
C SER A 359 0.28 20.82 -4.71
N ALA A 360 0.14 22.12 -4.98
CA ALA A 360 0.85 23.15 -4.22
C ALA A 360 0.52 23.12 -2.72
N VAL A 361 -0.74 22.83 -2.37
CA VAL A 361 -1.20 22.68 -0.98
C VAL A 361 -0.46 21.53 -0.30
N PHE A 362 -0.44 20.34 -0.91
CA PHE A 362 0.26 19.18 -0.38
C PHE A 362 1.75 19.46 -0.17
N SER A 363 2.45 20.00 -1.17
CA SER A 363 3.87 20.34 -1.06
C SER A 363 4.13 21.36 0.05
N SER A 364 3.25 22.35 0.23
CA SER A 364 3.38 23.34 1.32
C SER A 364 3.09 22.75 2.71
N THR A 365 2.24 21.74 2.81
CA THR A 365 1.92 21.05 4.07
C THR A 365 3.05 20.12 4.51
N TRP A 366 3.58 19.31 3.59
CA TRP A 366 4.44 18.16 3.93
C TRP A 366 5.92 18.35 3.58
N TYR A 367 6.27 19.22 2.61
CA TYR A 367 7.67 19.40 2.16
C TYR A 367 8.28 20.75 2.58
N THR A 368 7.60 21.52 3.42
CA THR A 368 8.15 22.73 4.04
C THR A 368 9.26 22.36 5.04
N GLY A 369 10.43 23.00 4.93
CA GLY A 369 11.57 22.75 5.83
C GLY A 369 12.46 21.56 5.44
N MET A 370 12.22 20.94 4.28
CA MET A 370 13.08 19.89 3.73
C MET A 370 14.51 20.41 3.48
N PRO A 371 15.57 19.57 3.68
CA PRO A 371 16.95 20.01 3.50
C PRO A 371 17.28 20.44 2.07
N VAL A 372 18.16 21.44 1.92
CA VAL A 372 18.47 22.06 0.62
C VAL A 372 19.24 21.11 -0.31
N ASP A 373 20.14 20.27 0.23
CA ASP A 373 20.84 19.26 -0.57
C ASP A 373 20.10 17.91 -0.63
N ALA A 374 19.00 17.76 0.10
CA ALA A 374 18.11 16.60 0.03
C ALA A 374 16.62 17.02 -0.07
N PRO A 375 16.22 17.72 -1.15
CA PRO A 375 14.83 18.12 -1.35
C PRO A 375 13.93 16.90 -1.64
N ALA A 376 12.62 17.12 -1.59
CA ALA A 376 11.66 16.12 -2.07
C ALA A 376 11.89 15.84 -3.57
N ALA A 377 11.77 14.58 -3.95
CA ALA A 377 11.79 14.18 -5.36
C ALA A 377 10.51 14.65 -6.07
N SER A 378 10.51 14.62 -7.40
CA SER A 378 9.29 14.76 -8.19
C SER A 378 8.25 13.72 -7.75
N CYS A 379 7.00 14.14 -7.55
CA CYS A 379 5.94 13.23 -7.13
C CYS A 379 5.73 12.09 -8.11
N ALA A 380 5.48 10.89 -7.57
CA ALA A 380 5.35 9.66 -8.32
C ALA A 380 4.09 8.84 -8.02
N SER A 381 3.22 9.31 -7.12
CA SER A 381 1.94 8.65 -6.89
C SER A 381 1.04 8.67 -8.12
N SER A 382 0.11 7.71 -8.19
CA SER A 382 -0.92 7.65 -9.23
C SER A 382 -1.95 8.81 -9.20
N CYS A 383 -1.81 9.78 -8.29
CA CYS A 383 -2.60 11.02 -8.25
C CYS A 383 -1.84 12.24 -8.79
N CYS A 384 -0.56 12.08 -9.14
CA CYS A 384 0.25 13.12 -9.75
C CYS A 384 0.14 13.06 -11.28
N MET A 385 0.26 14.21 -11.94
CA MET A 385 0.25 14.31 -13.40
C MET A 385 1.63 13.99 -14.03
N ALA A 386 2.46 13.22 -13.32
CA ALA A 386 3.82 12.87 -13.70
C ALA A 386 3.92 11.37 -14.00
N GLU A 387 4.93 10.98 -14.78
CA GLU A 387 5.22 9.58 -15.08
C GLU A 387 5.69 8.81 -13.84
N ALA A 388 5.51 7.49 -13.85
CA ALA A 388 5.82 6.63 -12.71
C ALA A 388 7.32 6.66 -12.34
N PHE A 389 7.62 6.63 -11.04
CA PHE A 389 9.01 6.63 -10.54
C PHE A 389 9.80 5.42 -11.02
N ASN A 390 10.91 5.71 -11.70
CA ASN A 390 11.92 4.73 -12.06
C ASN A 390 13.22 5.03 -11.28
N PRO A 391 13.53 4.29 -10.19
CA PRO A 391 14.76 4.49 -9.42
C PRO A 391 15.98 4.02 -10.23
N THR A 392 16.62 4.95 -10.93
CA THR A 392 17.89 4.71 -11.62
C THR A 392 18.98 5.62 -11.06
N TYR A 393 20.20 5.10 -10.90
CA TYR A 393 21.38 5.94 -10.69
C TYR A 393 21.53 6.93 -11.85
N PRO A 394 22.10 8.12 -11.63
CA PRO A 394 22.57 8.94 -12.74
C PRO A 394 23.57 8.14 -13.57
N SER A 395 23.51 8.27 -14.90
CA SER A 395 24.31 7.48 -15.85
C SER A 395 25.83 7.64 -15.71
N THR A 396 26.27 8.61 -14.91
CA THR A 396 27.67 8.88 -14.57
C THR A 396 28.20 8.09 -13.37
N VAL A 397 27.36 7.30 -12.67
CA VAL A 397 27.73 6.59 -11.45
C VAL A 397 27.36 5.11 -11.51
N THR A 398 28.35 4.25 -11.78
CA THR A 398 28.23 2.78 -11.67
C THR A 398 28.64 2.30 -10.28
N CYS A 399 27.69 2.33 -9.33
CA CYS A 399 27.85 1.68 -8.04
C CYS A 399 27.53 0.18 -8.12
N PRO A 400 28.30 -0.70 -7.44
CA PRO A 400 27.89 -2.08 -7.23
C PRO A 400 26.71 -2.09 -6.25
N TYR A 401 25.49 -2.28 -6.78
CA TYR A 401 24.26 -2.28 -5.97
C TYR A 401 24.29 -3.38 -4.90
N VAL A 402 24.34 -2.98 -3.62
CA VAL A 402 24.18 -3.87 -2.47
C VAL A 402 22.81 -3.60 -1.82
N PRO A 403 21.79 -4.47 -2.03
CA PRO A 403 20.50 -4.26 -1.40
C PRO A 403 20.62 -4.37 0.13
N ALA A 404 19.98 -3.43 0.85
CA ALA A 404 20.06 -3.31 2.31
C ALA A 404 19.71 -4.59 3.09
N SER A 405 18.98 -5.53 2.49
CA SER A 405 18.67 -6.86 3.06
C SER A 405 19.88 -7.79 3.24
N ALA A 406 21.07 -7.44 2.74
CA ALA A 406 22.28 -8.26 2.84
C ALA A 406 23.16 -7.98 4.07
N VAL A 407 22.92 -6.90 4.82
CA VAL A 407 23.75 -6.51 5.98
C VAL A 407 23.29 -7.25 7.25
N THR A 408 23.53 -8.56 7.29
CA THR A 408 23.44 -9.34 8.53
C THR A 408 24.77 -9.23 9.27
N THR A 409 24.80 -8.47 10.36
CA THR A 409 26.01 -8.27 11.18
C THR A 409 26.44 -9.55 11.88
N THR A 410 27.41 -10.28 11.31
CA THR A 410 28.06 -11.42 11.97
C THR A 410 29.03 -10.92 13.03
N THR A 411 28.53 -10.65 14.23
CA THR A 411 29.35 -10.31 15.40
C THR A 411 30.08 -11.57 15.91
N THR A 412 31.31 -11.79 15.46
CA THR A 412 32.16 -12.89 15.92
C THR A 412 32.67 -12.63 17.33
N THR A 413 31.94 -13.10 18.34
CA THR A 413 32.39 -13.06 19.75
C THR A 413 33.47 -14.11 20.00
N THR A 414 34.73 -13.68 20.11
CA THR A 414 35.86 -14.56 20.41
C THR A 414 35.89 -14.91 21.91
N THR A 415 35.31 -16.06 22.28
CA THR A 415 35.38 -16.58 23.65
C THR A 415 36.69 -17.33 23.89
N THR A 416 37.58 -16.76 24.71
CA THR A 416 38.84 -17.41 25.10
C THR A 416 38.62 -18.47 26.19
N THR A 417 38.58 -19.75 25.81
CA THR A 417 38.51 -20.86 26.78
C THR A 417 39.90 -21.46 27.03
N LYS A 418 40.28 -21.49 28.31
CA LYS A 418 41.59 -21.94 28.82
C LYS A 418 41.74 -23.46 28.70
N GLN A 419 42.79 -23.93 28.02
CA GLN A 419 43.05 -25.35 27.80
C GLN A 419 43.92 -25.95 28.92
N ALA A 420 43.64 -27.19 29.31
CA ALA A 420 44.49 -28.02 30.17
C ALA A 420 44.96 -29.27 29.41
N ALA A 421 46.24 -29.63 29.57
CA ALA A 421 46.90 -30.85 29.08
C ALA A 421 46.73 -32.00 30.12
N PRO A 422 47.18 -33.26 29.91
CA PRO A 422 48.06 -33.85 28.85
C PRO A 422 47.36 -34.99 28.04
N ALA A 423 47.97 -35.95 27.31
CA ALA A 423 49.35 -36.47 27.19
C ALA A 423 49.63 -37.19 25.84
N PHE A 424 50.90 -37.60 25.63
CA PHE A 424 51.46 -38.81 24.93
C PHE A 424 50.57 -39.59 23.92
N MET A 425 51.05 -40.04 22.73
CA MET A 425 52.36 -40.64 22.38
C MET A 425 52.86 -40.30 20.95
N ALA A 426 54.09 -40.71 20.64
CA ALA A 426 54.83 -40.45 19.39
C ALA A 426 54.58 -41.45 18.25
N ASN A 427 54.83 -41.05 17.00
CA ASN A 427 55.89 -41.67 16.17
C ASN A 427 56.18 -40.93 14.83
N SER A 428 57.45 -40.96 14.45
CA SER A 428 58.03 -40.75 13.10
C SER A 428 58.28 -42.14 12.45
N PRO A 429 58.59 -42.33 11.14
CA PRO A 429 59.37 -41.41 10.28
C PRO A 429 58.97 -41.28 8.78
N SER A 430 59.68 -40.37 8.11
CA SER A 430 59.85 -40.18 6.65
C SER A 430 60.44 -41.44 5.95
N PRO A 431 60.66 -41.53 4.59
CA PRO A 431 61.38 -40.50 3.81
C PRO A 431 61.34 -40.49 2.22
N PHE A 432 62.24 -39.68 1.64
CA PHE A 432 62.89 -39.73 0.30
C PHE A 432 62.19 -39.23 -1.00
N LEU A 433 62.89 -38.28 -1.66
CA LEU A 433 63.06 -38.00 -3.12
C LEU A 433 62.06 -37.17 -3.94
N GLY A 434 62.62 -36.28 -4.77
CA GLY A 434 61.93 -35.60 -5.88
C GLY A 434 62.63 -34.35 -6.42
N SER A 435 63.87 -34.44 -6.93
CA SER A 435 64.59 -33.29 -7.53
C SER A 435 63.95 -32.79 -8.84
N GLY A 436 64.03 -31.48 -9.12
CA GLY A 436 63.59 -30.90 -10.40
C GLY A 436 63.97 -29.43 -10.57
N MET A 437 65.24 -29.14 -10.87
CA MET A 437 65.67 -27.81 -11.33
C MET A 437 65.43 -27.66 -12.84
N THR A 438 65.05 -26.46 -13.29
CA THR A 438 65.40 -25.96 -14.64
C THR A 438 65.49 -24.43 -14.68
N PHE A 439 66.38 -23.92 -15.54
CA PHE A 439 66.79 -22.52 -15.68
C PHE A 439 66.11 -21.81 -16.88
N GLY A 440 66.10 -20.47 -16.86
CA GLY A 440 65.80 -19.57 -17.99
C GLY A 440 65.08 -18.31 -17.48
N ALA A 441 65.67 -17.12 -17.35
CA ALA A 441 66.24 -16.25 -18.40
C ALA A 441 65.28 -16.05 -19.59
N GLY A 442 64.89 -14.83 -20.01
CA GLY A 442 65.25 -13.48 -19.55
C GLY A 442 64.90 -12.44 -20.64
N MET A 443 65.36 -11.20 -20.46
CA MET A 443 65.35 -10.05 -21.39
C MET A 443 64.10 -9.16 -21.56
N PHE A 444 64.37 -7.87 -21.33
CA PHE A 444 63.65 -6.67 -21.75
C PHE A 444 63.58 -6.52 -23.28
N SER A 445 62.55 -5.82 -23.79
CA SER A 445 62.71 -4.60 -24.61
C SER A 445 61.37 -4.03 -25.10
N ARG A 446 60.93 -2.89 -24.54
CA ARG A 446 60.89 -1.59 -25.23
C ARG A 446 60.39 -0.48 -24.31
#